data_AF-A0A967JTF3-F1
#
_entry.id   AF-A0A967JTF3-F1
#
_cell.length_a   1.000
_cell.length_b   1.000
_cell.length_c   1.000
_cell.angle_alpha   90.00
_cell.angle_beta   90.00
_cell.angle_gamma   90.00
#
_symmetry.space_group_name_H-M   'P 1'
#
loop_
_entity.id
_entity.type
_entity.pdbx_description
1 polymer ?
#
loop_
_entity_poly.entity_id
_entity_poly.type
_entity_poly.pdbx_seq_one_letter_code
_entity_poly.pdbx_strand_id
1 'polypeptide(L)'
;MQLILVSKHRGHLAQLTLSAAGSGLALAATLAAIAGGAFYGGYRAGGIAGLADPAAKVAEWEAGLEAQEAELDAARRTMQQNIDALALRLGQMNAHVVRLDALGGRLTKMADLEDGEFDFDAAPPLGGPEEVLQGEEM
;
A
#
# COMPACT_ATOMS: atom_id res chain seq x y z
N MET A 1 -34.41 -57.02 16.83
CA MET A 1 -35.38 -57.05 15.72
C MET A 1 -34.80 -57.93 14.62
N GLN A 2 -35.46 -59.03 14.23
CA GLN A 2 -35.00 -59.91 13.15
C GLN A 2 -35.61 -59.45 11.82
N LEU A 3 -34.76 -59.07 10.86
CA LEU A 3 -35.19 -58.81 9.49
C LEU A 3 -34.75 -59.98 8.62
N ILE A 4 -35.70 -60.69 8.01
CA ILE A 4 -35.43 -61.78 7.08
C ILE A 4 -35.47 -61.19 5.67
N LEU A 5 -34.30 -60.98 5.08
CA LEU A 5 -34.15 -60.61 3.67
C LEU A 5 -34.19 -61.90 2.83
N VAL A 6 -35.34 -62.17 2.18
CA VAL A 6 -35.49 -63.27 1.23
C VAL A 6 -34.95 -62.83 -0.13
N SER A 7 -33.75 -63.30 -0.50
CA SER A 7 -33.24 -63.14 -1.86
C SER A 7 -33.89 -64.18 -2.79
N LYS A 8 -34.54 -63.72 -3.87
CA LYS A 8 -35.43 -64.50 -4.75
C LYS A 8 -34.72 -65.53 -5.66
N HIS A 9 -33.38 -65.58 -5.70
CA HIS A 9 -32.70 -66.28 -6.80
C HIS A 9 -31.69 -67.37 -6.42
N ARG A 10 -31.21 -67.45 -5.17
CA ARG A 10 -30.36 -68.56 -4.69
C ARG A 10 -30.69 -68.81 -3.23
N GLY A 11 -31.15 -70.02 -2.91
CA GLY A 11 -31.70 -70.44 -1.61
C GLY A 11 -30.69 -70.51 -0.46
N HIS A 12 -29.89 -69.47 -0.24
CA HIS A 12 -29.10 -69.29 0.98
C HIS A 12 -29.75 -68.20 1.84
N LEU A 13 -30.31 -68.63 2.96
CA LEU A 13 -30.88 -67.77 3.99
C LEU A 13 -29.74 -67.21 4.86
N ALA A 14 -29.13 -66.10 4.43
CA ALA A 14 -28.17 -65.37 5.25
C ALA A 14 -28.94 -64.56 6.30
N GLN A 15 -29.05 -65.10 7.51
CA GLN A 15 -29.62 -64.40 8.65
C GLN A 15 -28.57 -63.46 9.27
N LEU A 16 -28.59 -62.18 8.91
CA LEU A 16 -27.85 -61.16 9.66
C LEU A 16 -28.64 -60.81 10.91
N THR A 17 -28.22 -61.35 12.05
CA THR A 17 -28.72 -60.93 13.36
C THR A 17 -28.21 -59.51 13.63
N LEU A 18 -29.06 -58.50 13.41
CA LEU A 18 -28.83 -57.14 13.89
C LEU A 18 -29.00 -57.15 15.42
N SER A 19 -27.97 -57.62 16.12
CA SER A 19 -27.80 -57.32 17.54
C SER A 19 -27.51 -55.83 17.67
N ALA A 20 -27.93 -55.20 18.77
CA ALA A 20 -27.68 -53.77 19.00
C ALA A 20 -26.19 -53.40 18.89
N ALA A 21 -25.29 -54.36 19.12
CA ALA A 21 -23.85 -54.22 18.94
C ALA A 21 -23.42 -54.17 17.46
N GLY A 22 -24.04 -54.95 16.57
CA GLY A 22 -23.71 -54.99 15.13
C GLY A 22 -24.12 -53.72 14.38
N SER A 23 -25.26 -53.13 14.72
CA SER A 23 -25.70 -51.85 14.13
C SER A 23 -24.80 -50.68 14.54
N GLY A 24 -24.25 -50.70 15.76
CA GLY A 24 -23.30 -49.69 16.24
C GLY A 24 -21.99 -49.71 15.46
N LEU A 25 -21.46 -50.91 15.17
CA LEU A 25 -20.26 -51.08 14.35
C LEU A 25 -20.45 -50.61 12.91
N ALA A 26 -21.62 -50.89 12.30
CA ALA A 26 -21.91 -50.43 10.94
C ALA A 26 -21.99 -48.90 10.84
N LEU A 27 -22.61 -48.24 11.83
CA LEU A 27 -22.65 -46.78 11.94
C LEU A 27 -21.26 -46.18 12.17
N ALA A 28 -20.47 -46.77 13.06
CA ALA A 28 -19.09 -46.33 13.30
C ALA A 28 -18.22 -46.44 12.04
N ALA A 29 -18.35 -47.53 11.28
CA ALA A 29 -17.61 -47.73 10.04
C ALA A 29 -18.01 -46.74 8.94
N THR A 30 -19.31 -46.42 8.82
CA THR A 30 -19.77 -45.41 7.85
C THR A 30 -19.31 -44.01 8.25
N LEU A 31 -19.36 -43.65 9.53
CA LEU A 31 -18.82 -42.38 10.03
C LEU A 31 -17.30 -42.29 9.80
N ALA A 32 -16.56 -43.37 10.06
CA ALA A 32 -15.12 -43.42 9.81
C ALA A 32 -14.79 -43.30 8.31
N ALA A 33 -15.58 -43.93 7.44
CA ALA A 33 -15.40 -43.82 5.99
C ALA A 33 -15.69 -42.39 5.48
N ILE A 34 -16.72 -41.74 6.01
CA ILE A 34 -17.04 -40.33 5.68
C ILE A 34 -15.92 -39.41 6.18
N ALA A 35 -15.47 -39.59 7.43
CA ALA A 35 -14.39 -38.80 8.01
C ALA A 35 -13.07 -39.00 7.25
N GLY A 36 -12.72 -40.24 6.92
CA GLY A 36 -11.54 -40.57 6.13
C GLY A 36 -11.62 -40.01 4.70
N GLY A 37 -12.78 -40.10 4.06
CA GLY A 37 -13.02 -39.53 2.73
C GLY A 37 -12.92 -38.00 2.73
N ALA A 38 -13.50 -37.34 3.73
CA ALA A 38 -13.40 -35.89 3.91
C ALA A 38 -11.97 -35.45 4.20
N PHE A 39 -11.23 -36.19 5.05
CA PHE A 39 -9.83 -35.91 5.35
C PHE A 39 -8.92 -36.11 4.13
N TYR A 40 -9.08 -37.22 3.41
CA TYR A 40 -8.32 -37.52 2.19
C TYR A 40 -8.62 -36.50 1.08
N GLY A 41 -9.89 -36.20 0.86
CA GLY A 41 -10.34 -35.18 -0.07
C GLY A 41 -9.82 -33.80 0.30
N GLY A 42 -9.89 -33.43 1.58
CA GLY A 42 -9.35 -32.17 2.11
C GLY A 42 -7.83 -32.07 1.97
N TYR A 43 -7.08 -33.15 2.21
CA TYR A 43 -5.63 -33.18 2.04
C TYR A 43 -5.22 -33.03 0.56
N ARG A 44 -5.93 -33.71 -0.35
CA ARG A 44 -5.70 -33.56 -1.80
C ARG A 44 -6.10 -32.16 -2.29
N ALA A 45 -7.22 -31.63 -1.80
CA ALA A 45 -7.68 -30.28 -2.14
C ALA A 45 -6.82 -29.18 -1.52
N GLY A 46 -6.20 -29.39 -0.37
CA GLY A 46 -5.27 -28.45 0.26
C GLY A 46 -4.04 -28.15 -0.60
N GLY A 47 -3.63 -29.12 -1.43
CA GLY A 47 -2.63 -28.92 -2.49
C GLY A 47 -3.12 -28.05 -3.65
N ILE A 48 -4.41 -28.08 -3.96
CA ILE A 48 -5.05 -27.34 -5.07
C ILE A 48 -5.48 -25.93 -4.61
N ALA A 49 -5.83 -25.76 -3.34
CA ALA A 49 -6.24 -24.50 -2.72
C ALA A 49 -5.07 -23.59 -2.31
N GLY A 50 -3.83 -23.93 -2.67
CA GLY A 50 -2.66 -23.09 -2.43
C GLY A 50 -2.19 -23.02 -0.97
N LEU A 51 -2.68 -23.90 -0.09
CA LEU A 51 -2.15 -24.04 1.27
C LEU A 51 -0.83 -24.84 1.32
N ALA A 52 -0.44 -25.49 0.22
CA ALA A 52 0.71 -26.37 0.16
C ALA A 52 2.04 -25.69 -0.20
N ASP A 53 2.04 -24.44 -0.67
CA ASP A 53 3.29 -23.76 -1.05
C ASP A 53 3.38 -22.33 -0.48
N PRO A 54 3.67 -22.20 0.83
CA PRO A 54 3.97 -20.91 1.43
C PRO A 54 5.18 -20.22 0.77
N ALA A 55 6.11 -20.96 0.17
CA ALA A 55 7.29 -20.38 -0.48
C ALA A 55 6.91 -19.68 -1.81
N ALA A 56 6.01 -20.26 -2.59
CA ALA A 56 5.50 -19.61 -3.80
C ALA A 56 4.77 -18.28 -3.50
N LYS A 57 4.02 -18.22 -2.39
CA LYS A 57 3.34 -16.99 -1.96
C LYS A 57 4.32 -15.90 -1.52
N VAL A 58 5.37 -16.30 -0.79
CA VAL A 58 6.44 -15.38 -0.35
C VAL A 58 7.20 -14.85 -1.57
N ALA A 59 7.53 -15.70 -2.54
CA ALA A 59 8.20 -15.27 -3.77
C ALA A 59 7.36 -14.27 -4.59
N GLU A 60 6.04 -14.45 -4.64
CA GLU A 60 5.11 -13.50 -5.27
C GLU A 60 5.12 -12.15 -4.54
N TRP A 61 5.13 -12.15 -3.19
CA TRP A 61 5.22 -10.93 -2.40
C TRP A 61 6.57 -10.23 -2.51
N GLU A 62 7.67 -10.96 -2.52
CA GLU A 62 9.01 -10.42 -2.75
C GLU A 62 9.10 -9.73 -4.11
N ALA A 63 8.63 -10.38 -5.17
CA ALA A 63 8.57 -9.78 -6.50
C ALA A 63 7.68 -8.51 -6.53
N GLY A 64 6.57 -8.52 -5.79
CA GLY A 64 5.71 -7.34 -5.64
C GLY A 64 6.36 -6.19 -4.88
N LEU A 65 7.20 -6.48 -3.88
CA LEU A 65 7.96 -5.47 -3.13
C LEU A 65 9.08 -4.87 -3.98
N GLU A 66 9.83 -5.69 -4.71
CA GLU A 66 10.87 -5.21 -5.62
C GLU A 66 10.30 -4.26 -6.68
N ALA A 67 9.13 -4.59 -7.24
CA ALA A 67 8.44 -3.73 -8.20
C ALA A 67 8.03 -2.37 -7.59
N GLN A 68 7.51 -2.37 -6.36
CA GLN A 68 7.12 -1.14 -5.66
C GLN A 68 8.34 -0.27 -5.30
N GLU A 69 9.44 -0.90 -4.88
CA GLU A 69 10.68 -0.18 -4.60
C GLU A 69 11.22 0.49 -5.87
N ALA A 70 11.20 -0.22 -6.99
CA ALA A 70 11.60 0.34 -8.29
C ALA A 70 10.72 1.52 -8.72
N GLU A 71 9.40 1.46 -8.49
CA GLU A 71 8.47 2.55 -8.79
C GLU A 71 8.72 3.77 -7.90
N LEU A 72 8.92 3.57 -6.58
CA LEU A 72 9.26 4.63 -5.64
C LEU A 72 10.58 5.31 -6.01
N ASP A 73 11.58 4.53 -6.39
CA ASP A 73 12.87 5.04 -6.85
C ASP A 73 12.74 5.90 -8.11
N ALA A 74 11.94 5.46 -9.08
CA ALA A 74 11.66 6.21 -10.29
C ALA A 74 10.90 7.53 -9.99
N ALA A 75 9.91 7.47 -9.11
CA ALA A 75 9.17 8.65 -8.66
C ALA A 75 10.10 9.64 -7.95
N ARG A 76 10.95 9.16 -7.05
CA ARG A 76 11.92 9.98 -6.32
C ARG A 76 12.90 10.67 -7.26
N ARG A 77 13.42 9.96 -8.27
CA ARG A 77 14.30 10.55 -9.29
C ARG A 77 13.61 11.64 -10.09
N THR A 78 12.36 11.41 -10.49
CA THR A 78 11.55 12.41 -11.21
C THR A 78 11.31 13.66 -10.36
N MET A 79 10.97 13.48 -9.08
CA MET A 79 10.80 14.59 -8.14
C MET A 79 12.10 15.40 -7.99
N GLN A 80 13.24 14.72 -7.87
CA GLN A 80 14.53 15.40 -7.76
C GLN A 80 14.83 16.25 -9.00
N GLN A 81 14.63 15.69 -10.20
CA GLN A 81 14.81 16.41 -11.46
C GLN A 81 13.92 17.65 -11.55
N ASN A 82 12.67 17.55 -11.07
CA ASN A 82 11.76 18.68 -11.02
C ASN A 82 12.22 19.76 -10.03
N ILE A 83 12.71 19.38 -8.86
CA ILE A 83 13.28 20.33 -7.88
C ILE A 83 14.51 21.03 -8.45
N ASP A 84 15.39 20.29 -9.12
CA ASP A 84 16.58 20.86 -9.75
C ASP A 84 16.20 21.88 -10.84
N ALA A 85 15.17 21.57 -11.65
CA ALA A 85 14.64 22.49 -12.64
C ALA A 85 14.00 23.74 -12.02
N LEU A 86 13.26 23.58 -10.92
CA LEU A 86 12.70 24.71 -10.16
C LEU A 86 13.80 25.58 -9.55
N ALA A 87 14.86 24.97 -9.02
CA ALA A 87 16.01 25.70 -8.48
C ALA A 87 16.72 26.53 -9.56
N LEU A 88 16.92 25.96 -10.76
CA LEU A 88 17.47 26.70 -11.91
C LEU A 88 16.58 27.89 -12.28
N ARG A 89 15.27 27.68 -12.36
CA ARG A 89 14.32 28.74 -12.70
C ARG A 89 14.27 29.84 -11.63
N LEU A 90 14.34 29.46 -10.35
CA LEU A 90 14.43 30.39 -9.23
C LEU A 90 15.73 31.21 -9.29
N GLY A 91 16.86 30.57 -9.60
CA GLY A 91 18.14 31.26 -9.80
C GLY A 91 18.11 32.25 -10.97
N GLN A 92 17.49 31.88 -12.10
CA GLN A 92 17.28 32.79 -13.23
C GLN A 92 16.39 33.97 -12.87
N MET A 93 15.31 33.73 -12.13
CA MET A 93 14.43 34.79 -11.64
C MET A 93 15.18 35.74 -10.69
N ASN A 94 16.00 35.21 -9.77
CA ASN A 94 16.84 36.02 -8.90
C ASN A 94 17.84 36.88 -9.68
N ALA A 95 18.48 36.32 -10.71
CA ALA A 95 19.37 37.09 -11.58
C ALA A 95 18.65 38.22 -12.33
N HIS A 96 17.39 38.01 -12.72
CA HIS A 96 16.55 39.06 -13.28
C HIS A 96 16.20 40.15 -12.26
N VAL A 97 15.91 39.78 -11.01
CA VAL A 97 15.68 40.74 -9.91
C VAL A 97 16.92 41.59 -9.68
N VAL A 98 18.10 40.99 -9.50
CA VAL A 98 19.37 41.73 -9.34
C VAL A 98 19.63 42.71 -10.49
N ARG A 99 19.28 42.32 -11.72
CA ARG A 99 19.40 43.22 -12.88
C ARG A 99 18.37 44.36 -12.84
N LEU A 100 17.15 44.10 -12.37
CA LEU A 100 16.13 45.13 -12.16
C LEU A 100 16.58 46.11 -11.07
N ASP A 101 17.17 45.63 -9.98
CA ASP A 101 17.70 46.45 -8.90
C ASP A 101 18.82 47.38 -9.40
N ALA A 102 19.75 46.84 -10.19
CA ALA A 102 20.80 47.64 -10.83
C ALA A 102 20.24 48.68 -11.80
N LEU A 103 19.15 48.36 -12.52
CA LEU A 103 18.46 49.30 -13.40
C LEU A 103 17.75 50.40 -12.57
N GLY A 104 17.12 50.03 -11.46
CA GLY A 104 16.54 50.96 -10.49
C GLY A 104 17.57 51.96 -9.97
N GLY A 105 18.72 51.49 -9.50
CA GLY A 105 19.82 52.35 -9.04
C GLY A 105 20.40 53.26 -10.13
N ARG A 106 20.35 52.88 -11.41
CA ARG A 106 20.74 53.79 -12.51
C ARG A 106 19.66 54.84 -12.78
N LEU A 107 18.39 54.49 -12.64
CA LEU A 107 17.27 55.42 -12.84
C LEU A 107 17.22 56.48 -11.73
N THR A 108 17.43 56.11 -10.46
CA THR A 108 17.47 57.07 -9.35
C THR A 108 18.59 58.10 -9.52
N LYS A 109 19.79 57.64 -9.92
CA LYS A 109 20.93 58.51 -10.25
C LYS A 109 20.67 59.46 -11.41
N MET A 110 19.89 59.07 -12.42
CA MET A 110 19.53 59.94 -13.53
C MET A 110 18.43 60.95 -13.16
N ALA A 111 17.61 60.62 -12.18
CA ALA A 111 16.51 61.45 -11.70
C ALA A 111 16.91 62.41 -10.57
N ASP A 112 18.18 62.40 -10.14
CA ASP A 112 18.72 63.21 -9.03
C ASP A 112 17.92 63.02 -7.73
N LEU A 113 17.46 61.79 -7.48
CA LEU A 113 16.78 61.41 -6.25
C LEU A 113 17.80 61.26 -5.11
N GLU A 114 17.41 61.62 -3.88
CA GLU A 114 18.28 61.59 -2.70
C GLU A 114 18.79 60.16 -2.41
N ASP A 115 20.09 60.06 -2.12
CA ASP A 115 20.72 58.80 -1.69
C ASP A 115 20.07 58.33 -0.37
N GLY A 116 19.31 57.23 -0.43
CA GLY A 116 18.60 56.64 0.72
C GLY A 116 17.07 56.61 0.59
N GLU A 117 16.47 57.32 -0.37
CA GLU A 117 15.01 57.21 -0.65
C GLU A 117 14.65 55.80 -1.17
N PHE A 118 15.59 55.17 -1.90
CA PHE A 118 15.47 53.79 -2.38
C PHE A 118 16.74 53.01 -2.03
N ASP A 119 16.61 52.01 -1.17
CA ASP A 119 17.68 51.05 -0.86
C ASP A 119 17.35 49.71 -1.52
N PHE A 120 18.12 49.37 -2.56
CA PHE A 120 17.99 48.10 -3.30
C PHE A 120 18.85 46.97 -2.71
N ASP A 121 19.74 47.27 -1.77
CA ASP A 121 20.56 46.28 -1.06
C ASP A 121 19.84 45.75 0.21
N ALA A 122 18.84 46.49 0.69
CA ALA A 122 17.95 46.06 1.76
C ALA A 122 16.91 45.02 1.28
N ALA A 123 16.48 44.15 2.21
CA ALA A 123 15.37 43.25 1.94
C ALA A 123 14.09 44.04 1.63
N PRO A 124 13.31 43.67 0.60
CA PRO A 124 12.09 44.38 0.26
C PRO A 124 11.10 44.42 1.44
N PRO A 125 10.40 45.53 1.69
CA PRO A 125 9.38 45.58 2.73
C PRO A 125 8.27 44.57 2.41
N LEU A 126 7.92 43.73 3.39
CA LEU A 126 6.93 42.65 3.23
C LEU A 126 5.48 43.15 3.16
N GLY A 127 5.26 44.45 3.41
CA GLY A 127 3.94 45.06 3.44
C GLY A 127 3.11 44.64 4.66
N GLY A 128 2.31 45.56 5.16
CA GLY A 128 1.48 45.38 6.34
C GLY A 128 1.23 46.73 6.99
N PRO A 129 0.17 46.90 7.81
CA PRO A 129 0.09 48.09 8.64
C PRO A 129 1.37 48.18 9.47
N GLU A 130 2.09 49.29 9.37
CA GLU A 130 3.16 49.58 10.32
C GLU A 130 2.47 49.64 11.69
N GLU A 131 2.68 48.61 12.52
CA GLU A 131 2.52 48.79 13.96
C GLU A 131 3.58 49.82 14.34
N VAL A 132 3.19 51.09 14.25
CA VAL A 132 3.80 52.13 15.06
C VAL A 132 3.51 51.69 16.48
N LEU A 133 4.44 50.91 17.05
CA LEU A 133 4.50 50.66 18.47
C LEU A 133 4.76 52.03 19.10
N GLN A 134 3.70 52.83 19.24
CA GLN A 134 3.59 53.88 20.24
C GLN A 134 3.57 53.14 21.57
N GLY A 135 4.77 52.75 22.01
CA GLY A 135 5.02 52.48 23.41
C GLY A 135 4.60 53.72 24.17
N GLU A 136 3.63 53.51 25.04
CA GLU A 136 3.18 54.41 26.08
C GLU A 136 4.40 54.94 26.85
N GLU A 137 4.79 56.19 26.62
CA GLU A 137 5.50 56.96 27.65
C GLU A 137 4.43 57.74 28.43
N MET A 138 3.94 57.10 29.51
CA MET A 138 3.37 57.78 30.66
C MET A 138 4.48 58.35 31.55
#